data_AF-A0A9P5QCZ4-F1
#
_entry.id   AF-A0A9P5QCZ4-F1
#
_cell.length_a   1.000
_cell.length_b   1.000
_cell.length_c   1.000
_cell.angle_alpha   90.00
_cell.angle_beta   90.00
_cell.angle_gamma   90.00
#
_symmetry.space_group_name_H-M   'P 1'
#
loop_
_entity.id
_entity.type
_entity.pdbx_description
1 polymer ?
#
loop_
_entity_poly.entity_id
_entity_poly.type
_entity_poly.pdbx_seq_one_letter_code
_entity_poly.pdbx_strand_id
1 'polypeptide(L)'
;FDFSSLLRPTGKFTPRWQDEGGLTTPPCTEGVTWNVAKTPVCLGLEQYDALVELEKFNARYIQDRLKLRQVLAHSDAEDVFATTNGDTVQDKMAKKHQKEQNNSEGNPNSRAISDDDDTNDL
;
A
#
# COMPACT_ATOMS: atom_id res chain seq x y z
N PHE A 1 -26.11 -6.91 -22.09
CA PHE A 1 -25.17 -6.95 -20.96
C PHE A 1 -24.85 -8.39 -20.62
N ASP A 2 -23.58 -8.77 -20.57
CA ASP A 2 -23.13 -10.12 -20.20
C ASP A 2 -22.43 -10.06 -18.82
N PHE A 3 -22.92 -10.84 -17.86
CA PHE A 3 -22.38 -10.89 -16.50
C PHE A 3 -21.36 -12.02 -16.31
N SER A 4 -21.12 -12.83 -17.33
CA SER A 4 -20.22 -13.99 -17.24
C SER A 4 -18.78 -13.60 -16.90
N SER A 5 -18.33 -12.41 -17.33
CA SER A 5 -17.04 -11.84 -16.97
C SER A 5 -16.88 -11.58 -15.47
N LEU A 6 -17.96 -11.28 -14.75
CA LEU A 6 -17.95 -11.05 -13.30
C LEU A 6 -18.22 -12.33 -12.50
N LEU A 7 -19.09 -13.21 -13.01
CA LEU A 7 -19.48 -14.43 -12.30
C LEU A 7 -18.40 -15.53 -12.33
N ARG A 8 -17.61 -15.62 -13.41
CA ARG A 8 -16.55 -16.63 -13.52
C ARG A 8 -15.42 -16.42 -12.50
N PRO A 9 -14.82 -15.22 -12.37
CA PRO A 9 -13.73 -15.01 -11.42
C PRO A 9 -14.16 -15.12 -9.95
N THR A 10 -15.43 -14.81 -9.64
CA THR A 10 -15.98 -14.91 -8.28
C THR A 10 -16.41 -16.34 -7.90
N GLY A 11 -16.19 -17.34 -8.76
CA GLY A 11 -16.66 -18.70 -8.53
C GLY A 11 -18.18 -18.78 -8.35
N LYS A 12 -18.94 -17.89 -8.99
CA LYS A 12 -20.39 -17.71 -8.79
C LYS A 12 -20.73 -17.52 -7.29
N PHE A 13 -19.97 -16.70 -6.57
CA PHE A 13 -20.11 -16.46 -5.12
C PHE A 13 -19.89 -17.70 -4.24
N THR A 14 -18.99 -18.61 -4.66
CA THR A 14 -18.65 -19.79 -3.86
C THR A 14 -17.12 -19.90 -3.72
N PRO A 15 -16.56 -19.82 -2.50
CA PRO A 15 -17.24 -19.59 -1.21
C PRO A 15 -17.70 -18.13 -1.00
N ARG A 16 -18.67 -17.94 -0.10
CA ARG A 16 -19.22 -16.61 0.29
C ARG A 16 -19.37 -16.45 1.79
N TRP A 17 -19.43 -15.20 2.26
CA TRP A 17 -20.06 -14.86 3.53
C TRP A 17 -21.55 -14.60 3.30
N GLN A 18 -22.37 -15.06 4.24
CA GLN A 18 -23.80 -14.78 4.26
C GLN A 18 -24.16 -14.12 5.58
N ASP A 19 -24.96 -13.08 5.52
CA ASP A 19 -25.48 -12.38 6.69
C ASP A 19 -26.85 -11.77 6.37
N GLU A 20 -27.66 -11.54 7.40
CA GLU A 20 -28.92 -10.80 7.29
C GLU A 20 -28.69 -9.37 7.78
N GLY A 21 -29.10 -8.37 7.00
CA GLY A 21 -28.91 -6.97 7.37
C GLY A 21 -29.79 -6.01 6.59
N GLY A 22 -29.33 -4.76 6.49
CA GLY A 22 -30.07 -3.69 5.84
C GLY A 22 -29.36 -3.09 4.62
N LEU A 23 -30.10 -2.24 3.90
CA LEU A 23 -29.54 -1.46 2.79
C LEU A 23 -28.45 -0.49 3.29
N THR A 24 -27.41 -0.32 2.48
CA THR A 24 -26.27 0.57 2.78
C THR A 24 -26.57 2.05 2.48
N THR A 25 -27.71 2.34 1.87
CA THR A 25 -28.21 3.70 1.57
C THR A 25 -29.58 3.93 2.20
N PRO A 26 -29.94 5.17 2.57
CA PRO A 26 -31.26 5.49 3.09
C PRO A 26 -32.39 4.98 2.18
N PRO A 27 -33.47 4.40 2.72
CA PRO A 27 -33.88 4.42 4.13
C PRO A 27 -33.29 3.31 5.01
N CYS A 28 -32.24 2.61 4.57
CA CYS A 28 -31.55 1.56 5.34
C CYS A 28 -32.47 0.38 5.74
N THR A 29 -33.44 0.03 4.90
CA THR A 29 -34.42 -1.03 5.18
C THR A 29 -33.73 -2.36 5.47
N GLU A 30 -34.15 -3.01 6.56
CA GLU A 30 -33.70 -4.33 7.02
C GLU A 30 -34.34 -5.49 6.23
N GLY A 31 -33.86 -6.71 6.47
CA GLY A 31 -34.38 -7.95 5.86
C GLY A 31 -33.74 -8.27 4.51
N VAL A 32 -32.53 -7.78 4.28
CA VAL A 32 -31.72 -8.07 3.10
C VAL A 32 -30.73 -9.20 3.42
N THR A 33 -30.88 -10.33 2.74
CA THR A 33 -29.88 -11.40 2.75
C THR A 33 -28.66 -11.01 1.91
N TRP A 34 -27.56 -10.66 2.56
CA TRP A 34 -26.30 -10.33 1.92
C TRP A 34 -25.50 -11.58 1.56
N ASN A 35 -25.00 -11.62 0.32
CA ASN A 35 -24.10 -12.66 -0.15
C ASN A 35 -22.83 -11.99 -0.70
N VAL A 36 -21.73 -12.12 0.03
CA VAL A 36 -20.45 -11.49 -0.34
C VAL A 36 -19.47 -12.57 -0.78
N ALA A 37 -19.04 -12.55 -2.05
CA ALA A 37 -18.04 -13.48 -2.54
C ALA A 37 -16.74 -13.34 -1.73
N LYS A 38 -16.14 -14.47 -1.33
CA LYS A 38 -14.84 -14.43 -0.63
C LYS A 38 -13.67 -14.15 -1.58
N THR A 39 -13.84 -14.48 -2.86
CA THR A 39 -12.81 -14.26 -3.89
C THR A 39 -13.01 -12.88 -4.52
N PRO A 40 -12.05 -11.95 -4.35
CA PRO A 40 -12.11 -10.65 -5.01
C PRO A 40 -11.84 -10.76 -6.52
N VAL A 41 -12.33 -9.79 -7.28
CA VAL A 41 -12.01 -9.64 -8.70
C VAL A 41 -10.95 -8.55 -8.84
N CYS A 42 -9.87 -8.84 -9.57
CA CYS A 42 -8.85 -7.85 -9.87
C CYS A 42 -9.39 -6.81 -10.87
N LEU A 43 -9.13 -5.54 -10.58
CA LEU A 43 -9.49 -4.40 -11.42
C LEU A 43 -8.20 -3.72 -11.92
N GLY A 44 -8.19 -3.24 -13.17
CA GLY A 44 -7.06 -2.46 -13.67
C GLY A 44 -7.00 -1.07 -13.01
N LEU A 45 -5.80 -0.51 -12.87
CA LEU A 45 -5.61 0.79 -12.21
C LEU A 45 -6.37 1.92 -12.93
N GLU A 46 -6.32 1.97 -14.26
CA GLU A 46 -7.07 2.98 -15.05
C GLU A 46 -8.59 2.88 -14.82
N GLN A 47 -9.12 1.65 -14.65
CA GLN A 47 -10.54 1.43 -14.39
C GLN A 47 -10.92 1.83 -12.97
N TYR A 48 -10.03 1.59 -12.01
CA TYR A 48 -10.19 2.03 -10.63
C TYR A 48 -10.21 3.56 -10.54
N ASP A 49 -9.25 4.23 -11.18
CA ASP A 49 -9.15 5.70 -11.16
C ASP A 49 -10.38 6.36 -11.79
N ALA A 50 -10.83 5.84 -12.95
CA ALA A 50 -12.05 6.33 -13.60
C ALA A 50 -13.30 6.15 -12.72
N LEU A 51 -13.39 5.04 -11.98
CA LEU A 51 -14.50 4.79 -11.06
C LEU A 51 -14.47 5.76 -9.86
N VAL A 52 -13.30 5.95 -9.26
CA VAL A 52 -13.12 6.85 -8.11
C VAL A 52 -13.36 8.30 -8.50
N GLU A 53 -12.93 8.74 -9.69
CA GLU A 53 -13.18 10.09 -10.18
C GLU A 53 -14.68 10.36 -10.38
N LEU A 54 -15.41 9.37 -10.93
CA LEU A 54 -16.84 9.48 -11.19
C LEU A 54 -17.69 9.47 -9.90
N GLU A 55 -17.48 8.46 -9.05
CA GLU A 55 -18.33 8.19 -7.89
C GLU A 55 -17.87 8.93 -6.62
N LYS A 56 -16.59 9.30 -6.54
CA LYS A 56 -15.94 9.80 -5.33
C LYS A 56 -16.07 8.78 -4.18
N PHE A 57 -16.16 9.26 -2.94
CA PHE A 57 -16.37 8.40 -1.78
C PHE A 57 -17.86 8.23 -1.50
N ASN A 58 -18.37 7.01 -1.69
CA ASN A 58 -19.79 6.66 -1.57
C ASN A 58 -20.06 5.48 -0.61
N ALA A 59 -19.07 5.03 0.16
CA ALA A 59 -19.20 3.91 1.08
C ALA A 59 -19.71 4.35 2.47
N ARG A 60 -20.72 3.64 3.01
CA ARG A 60 -21.20 3.79 4.39
C ARG A 60 -20.19 3.21 5.39
N TYR A 61 -20.09 3.80 6.58
CA TYR A 61 -19.28 3.25 7.68
C TYR A 61 -19.73 1.84 8.09
N ILE A 62 -18.80 1.01 8.57
CA ILE A 62 -19.12 -0.30 9.16
C ILE A 62 -20.04 -0.08 10.38
N GLN A 63 -21.10 -0.87 10.50
CA GLN A 63 -22.15 -0.64 11.51
C GLN A 63 -21.93 -1.42 12.82
N ASP A 64 -21.16 -2.51 12.81
CA ASP A 64 -20.87 -3.30 14.01
C ASP A 64 -19.63 -2.76 14.73
N ARG A 65 -19.86 -2.04 15.84
CA ARG A 65 -18.81 -1.41 16.65
C ARG A 65 -17.86 -2.41 17.32
N LEU A 66 -18.28 -3.65 17.56
CA LEU A 66 -17.41 -4.67 18.14
C LEU A 66 -16.50 -5.27 17.07
N LYS A 67 -17.03 -5.54 15.87
CA LYS A 67 -16.23 -5.97 14.71
C LYS A 67 -15.26 -4.89 14.27
N LEU A 68 -15.65 -3.61 14.30
CA LEU A 68 -14.78 -2.47 14.01
C LEU A 68 -13.52 -2.45 14.90
N ARG A 69 -13.68 -2.66 16.22
CA ARG A 69 -12.53 -2.70 17.13
C ARG A 69 -11.59 -3.86 16.85
N GLN A 70 -12.13 -5.03 16.50
CA GLN A 70 -11.31 -6.18 16.15
C GLN A 70 -10.52 -5.91 14.87
N VAL A 71 -11.15 -5.37 13.82
CA VAL A 71 -10.46 -5.06 12.55
C VAL A 71 -9.32 -4.05 12.76
N LEU A 72 -9.56 -2.97 13.51
CA LEU A 72 -8.52 -1.98 13.83
C LEU A 72 -7.40 -2.55 14.70
N ALA A 73 -7.65 -3.62 15.46
CA ALA A 73 -6.63 -4.30 16.23
C ALA A 73 -5.80 -5.30 15.40
N HIS A 74 -6.27 -5.69 14.21
CA HIS A 74 -5.58 -6.63 13.31
C HIS A 74 -4.93 -5.93 12.09
N SER A 75 -5.14 -4.63 11.89
CA SER A 75 -4.55 -3.86 10.78
C SER A 75 -3.04 -3.63 10.89
N ASP A 76 -2.40 -4.12 11.97
CA ASP A 76 -0.94 -4.21 12.08
C ASP A 76 -0.38 -5.52 11.47
N ALA A 77 -1.25 -6.41 10.97
CA ALA A 77 -0.85 -7.58 10.19
C ALA A 77 -0.99 -7.26 8.69
N GLU A 78 0.13 -7.32 7.97
CA GLU A 78 0.23 -7.01 6.55
C GLU A 78 -0.86 -7.69 5.71
N ASP A 79 -1.58 -6.90 4.91
CA ASP A 79 -2.52 -7.37 3.91
C ASP A 79 -1.70 -8.03 2.77
N VAL A 80 -1.62 -9.36 2.78
CA VAL A 80 -0.85 -10.14 1.78
C VAL A 80 -1.61 -10.13 0.45
N PHE A 81 -1.50 -9.03 -0.29
CA PHE A 81 -1.64 -9.06 -1.73
C PHE A 81 -0.42 -9.78 -2.29
N ALA A 82 -0.62 -11.02 -2.75
CA ALA A 82 0.43 -11.79 -3.41
C ALA A 82 0.91 -11.04 -4.67
N THR A 83 2.05 -10.35 -4.55
CA THR A 83 2.81 -9.85 -5.70
C THR A 83 3.61 -11.01 -6.28
N THR A 84 3.02 -11.78 -7.19
CA THR A 84 3.83 -12.56 -8.12
C THR A 84 4.48 -11.58 -9.09
N ASN A 85 5.71 -11.19 -8.77
CA ASN A 85 6.85 -10.97 -9.67
C ASN A 85 7.90 -10.19 -8.88
N GLY A 86 9.00 -10.86 -8.56
CA GLY A 86 10.08 -10.35 -7.73
C GLY A 86 10.65 -9.06 -8.30
N ASP A 87 10.53 -7.99 -7.53
CA ASP A 87 11.44 -6.85 -7.46
C ASP A 87 11.00 -5.98 -6.27
N THR A 88 11.44 -6.34 -5.06
CA THR A 88 11.19 -5.54 -3.86
C THR A 88 11.90 -4.19 -3.95
N VAL A 89 11.10 -3.11 -3.90
CA VAL A 89 11.52 -1.70 -3.92
C VAL A 89 12.39 -1.30 -2.70
N GLN A 90 12.58 -2.19 -1.72
CA GLN A 90 13.49 -1.99 -0.58
C GLN A 90 14.98 -1.99 -0.98
N ASP A 91 15.36 -2.57 -2.13
CA ASP A 91 16.77 -2.75 -2.49
C ASP A 91 17.41 -1.55 -3.23
N LYS A 92 16.62 -0.51 -3.54
CA LYS A 92 17.10 0.70 -4.24
C LYS A 92 17.51 1.84 -3.30
N MET A 93 17.10 1.83 -2.03
CA MET A 93 17.52 2.86 -1.06
C MET A 93 18.84 2.52 -0.35
N ALA A 94 19.19 1.23 -0.22
CA ALA A 94 20.44 0.79 0.40
C ALA A 94 21.69 1.02 -0.48
N LYS A 95 21.55 1.08 -1.81
CA LYS A 95 22.68 1.28 -2.74
C LYS A 95 23.06 2.75 -2.99
N LYS A 96 22.29 3.72 -2.50
CA LYS A 96 22.64 5.15 -2.64
C LYS A 96 23.58 5.64 -1.53
N HIS A 97 23.55 5.04 -0.35
CA HIS A 97 24.37 5.47 0.79
C HIS A 97 25.81 4.92 0.83
N GLN A 98 26.19 3.99 -0.03
CA GLN A 98 27.57 3.47 -0.10
C GLN A 98 28.40 4.03 -1.26
N LYS A 99 27.83 4.87 -2.15
CA LYS A 99 28.59 5.45 -3.27
C LYS A 99 29.22 6.81 -2.94
N GLU A 100 28.82 7.48 -1.86
CA GLU A 100 29.34 8.81 -1.50
C GLU A 100 30.48 8.79 -0.46
N GLN A 101 30.79 7.64 0.16
CA GLN A 101 31.87 7.54 1.17
C GLN A 101 33.20 6.97 0.64
N ASN A 102 33.26 6.51 -0.62
CA ASN A 102 34.47 5.88 -1.20
C ASN A 102 35.18 6.76 -2.24
N ASN A 103 34.99 8.09 -2.22
CA ASN A 103 35.67 8.97 -3.19
C ASN A 103 36.24 10.25 -2.56
N SER A 104 36.79 10.13 -1.35
CA SER A 104 37.66 11.15 -0.75
C SER A 104 38.79 10.51 0.05
N GLU A 105 39.61 9.69 -0.62
CA GLU A 105 40.97 9.43 -0.16
C GLU A 105 41.95 10.09 -1.12
N GLY A 106 42.88 10.84 -0.53
CA GLY A 106 43.57 11.96 -1.14
C GLY A 106 44.62 11.56 -2.18
N ASN A 107 44.72 12.43 -3.18
CA ASN A 107 45.82 12.52 -4.14
C ASN A 107 47.14 12.83 -3.40
N PRO A 108 48.16 11.96 -3.43
CA PRO A 108 49.43 12.19 -2.75
C PRO A 108 50.45 12.80 -3.71
N ASN A 109 50.35 14.09 -4.02
CA ASN A 109 51.52 14.90 -4.42
C ASN A 109 51.19 16.38 -4.64
N SER A 110 51.53 17.24 -3.68
CA SER A 110 52.01 18.60 -3.98
C SER A 110 52.84 19.13 -2.82
N ARG A 111 54.12 18.80 -2.87
CA ARG A 111 55.30 19.65 -2.60
C ARG A 111 55.21 20.67 -1.44
N ALA A 112 55.97 20.37 -0.40
CA ALA A 112 56.40 21.31 0.64
C ALA A 112 57.12 22.52 0.05
N ILE A 113 56.77 23.72 0.54
CA ILE A 113 57.64 24.89 0.56
C ILE A 113 57.77 25.25 2.04
N SER A 114 59.02 25.34 2.46
CA SER A 114 59.53 25.59 3.80
C SER A 114 59.56 27.08 4.15
N ASP A 115 60.09 27.35 5.34
CA ASP A 115 60.59 28.62 5.85
C ASP A 115 59.50 29.47 6.52
N ASP A 116 59.66 30.06 7.71
CA ASP A 116 60.65 30.08 8.78
C ASP A 116 59.88 30.79 9.92
N ASP A 117 59.85 30.22 11.12
CA ASP A 117 60.46 30.78 12.34
C ASP A 117 59.68 31.91 13.04
N ASP A 118 59.91 31.96 14.35
CA ASP A 118 59.60 33.04 15.30
C ASP A 118 58.17 33.17 15.88
N THR A 119 58.05 32.60 17.08
CA THR A 119 57.73 33.29 18.35
C THR A 119 56.90 34.58 18.28
N ASN A 120 55.84 34.70 19.09
CA ASN A 120 55.94 35.31 20.43
C ASN A 120 54.56 35.46 21.10
N ASP A 121 54.62 35.46 22.43
CA ASP A 121 53.62 35.81 23.44
C ASP A 121 52.71 37.02 23.11
N LEU A 122 51.43 36.92 23.46
CA LEU A 122 50.78 37.55 24.63
C LEU A 122 49.26 37.31 24.62
#